data_AF-A0A972TM73-F1
#
_entry.id   AF-A0A972TM73-F1
#
_cell.length_a   1.000
_cell.length_b   1.000
_cell.length_c   1.000
_cell.angle_alpha   90.00
_cell.angle_beta   90.00
_cell.angle_gamma   90.00
#
_symmetry.space_group_name_H-M   'P 1'
#
loop_
_entity.id
_entity.type
_entity.pdbx_description
1 polymer ?
#
loop_
_entity_poly.entity_id
_entity_poly.type
_entity_poly.pdbx_seq_one_letter_code
_entity_poly.pdbx_strand_id
1 'polypeptide(L)'
;MTDDSCTAEWMALEESVKEKTDDSGNKWRKVYFGGGTHFGNWLSQYKEVYGEENIEVEEVDSCGLVCFDKSGDKPLRIWARVREY
;
A
#
# COMPACT_ATOMS: atom_id res chain seq x y z
N MET A 1 -5.67 26.51 -10.39
CA MET A 1 -6.44 25.36 -10.88
C MET A 1 -5.74 24.10 -10.37
N THR A 2 -6.21 23.53 -9.26
CA THR A 2 -5.76 22.19 -8.82
C THR A 2 -6.62 21.19 -9.56
N ASP A 3 -5.99 20.42 -10.44
CA ASP A 3 -6.64 19.41 -11.26
C ASP A 3 -7.08 18.23 -10.37
N ASP A 4 -8.35 18.25 -9.97
CA ASP A 4 -9.03 17.24 -9.15
C ASP A 4 -9.12 15.87 -9.87
N SER A 5 -8.92 15.84 -11.20
CA SER A 5 -8.98 14.62 -12.03
C SER A 5 -7.81 13.68 -11.76
N CYS A 6 -6.59 14.21 -11.62
CA CYS A 6 -5.38 13.41 -11.41
C CYS A 6 -5.45 12.53 -10.13
N THR A 7 -6.14 13.00 -9.09
CA THR A 7 -6.33 12.24 -7.84
C THR A 7 -7.34 11.12 -7.94
N ALA A 8 -8.44 11.31 -8.68
CA ALA A 8 -9.52 10.31 -8.76
C ALA A 8 -9.10 9.09 -9.58
N GLU A 9 -8.44 9.30 -10.72
CA GLU A 9 -7.94 8.22 -11.58
C GLU A 9 -6.86 7.40 -10.89
N TRP A 10 -6.01 8.06 -10.09
CA TRP A 10 -4.98 7.38 -9.31
C TRP A 10 -5.56 6.57 -8.15
N MET A 11 -6.54 7.11 -7.41
CA MET A 11 -7.25 6.35 -6.39
C MET A 11 -7.98 5.14 -7.01
N ALA A 12 -8.56 5.27 -8.21
CA ALA A 12 -9.17 4.15 -8.90
C ALA A 12 -8.15 3.08 -9.35
N LEU A 13 -6.98 3.49 -9.85
CA LEU A 13 -5.87 2.58 -10.15
C LEU A 13 -5.39 1.87 -8.89
N GLU A 14 -5.24 2.59 -7.79
CA GLU A 14 -4.87 2.01 -6.50
C GLU A 14 -5.95 1.05 -5.98
N GLU A 15 -7.24 1.39 -6.07
CA GLU A 15 -8.33 0.48 -5.70
C GLU A 15 -8.37 -0.79 -6.57
N SER A 16 -7.89 -0.71 -7.81
CA SER A 16 -7.74 -1.87 -8.68
C SER A 16 -6.58 -2.78 -8.25
N VAL A 17 -5.55 -2.23 -7.59
CA VAL A 17 -4.41 -2.99 -7.05
C VAL A 17 -4.83 -3.67 -5.74
N LYS A 18 -5.43 -4.86 -5.86
CA LYS A 18 -5.84 -5.68 -4.70
C LYS A 18 -4.85 -6.79 -4.39
N GLU A 19 -4.18 -7.28 -5.42
CA GLU A 19 -3.30 -8.44 -5.35
C GLU A 19 -2.09 -8.20 -6.25
N LYS A 20 -0.93 -8.75 -5.88
CA LYS A 20 0.26 -8.80 -6.71
C LYS A 20 0.91 -10.17 -6.64
N THR A 21 1.64 -10.55 -7.67
CA THR A 21 2.46 -11.77 -7.66
C THR A 21 3.91 -11.36 -7.86
N ASP A 22 4.81 -11.82 -7.00
CA ASP A 22 6.24 -11.54 -7.17
C ASP A 22 6.91 -12.53 -8.14
N ASP A 23 8.15 -12.24 -8.55
CA ASP A 23 8.93 -13.06 -9.48
C ASP A 23 9.17 -14.51 -9.02
N SER A 24 9.11 -14.79 -7.72
CA SER A 24 9.20 -16.13 -7.16
C SER A 24 7.87 -16.90 -7.22
N GLY A 25 6.81 -16.26 -7.71
CA GLY A 25 5.47 -16.82 -7.83
C GLY A 25 4.62 -16.73 -6.56
N ASN A 26 5.02 -15.96 -5.54
CA ASN A 26 4.15 -15.80 -4.37
C ASN A 26 3.08 -14.76 -4.64
N LYS A 27 1.85 -15.10 -4.26
CA LYS A 27 0.71 -14.18 -4.31
C LYS A 27 0.70 -13.34 -3.02
N TRP A 28 0.45 -12.06 -3.18
CA TRP A 28 0.32 -11.09 -2.11
C TRP A 28 -1.01 -10.37 -2.26
N ARG A 29 -1.70 -10.15 -1.15
CA ARG A 29 -2.92 -9.34 -1.08
C ARG A 29 -2.62 -8.03 -0.37
N LYS A 30 -3.13 -6.93 -0.89
CA LYS A 30 -3.06 -5.63 -0.25
C LYS A 30 -3.97 -5.65 0.97
N VAL A 31 -3.39 -5.49 2.16
CA VAL A 31 -4.15 -5.44 3.42
C VAL A 31 -4.30 -4.02 3.94
N TYR A 32 -3.39 -3.12 3.55
CA TYR A 32 -3.45 -1.72 3.95
C TYR A 32 -2.82 -0.83 2.88
N PHE A 33 -3.38 0.37 2.73
CA PHE A 33 -2.83 1.43 1.93
C PHE A 33 -3.06 2.77 2.63
N GLY A 34 -1.99 3.50 2.91
CA GLY A 34 -2.05 4.77 3.63
C GLY A 34 -0.69 5.17 4.21
N GLY A 35 -0.61 6.38 4.74
CA GLY A 35 0.60 6.91 5.39
C GLY A 35 0.34 7.37 6.82
N GLY A 36 1.39 7.87 7.48
CA GLY A 36 1.32 8.51 8.79
C GLY A 36 1.46 7.57 9.99
N THR A 37 1.25 8.11 11.19
CA THR A 37 1.56 7.48 12.48
C THR A 37 0.84 6.16 12.74
N HIS A 38 -0.32 5.94 12.11
CA HIS A 38 -1.08 4.70 12.27
C HIS A 38 -0.47 3.50 11.53
N PHE A 39 0.37 3.74 10.52
CA PHE A 39 1.00 2.69 9.73
C PHE A 39 1.78 1.68 10.59
N GLY A 40 2.61 2.17 11.52
CA GLY A 40 3.44 1.31 12.36
C GLY A 40 2.61 0.34 13.21
N ASN A 41 1.48 0.82 13.73
CA ASN A 41 0.60 -0.01 14.55
C ASN A 41 -0.12 -1.09 13.73
N TRP A 42 -0.56 -0.74 12.52
CA TRP A 42 -1.14 -1.72 11.58
C TRP A 42 -0.10 -2.75 11.13
N LEU A 43 1.11 -2.29 10.79
CA LEU A 43 2.20 -3.17 10.38
C LEU A 43 2.51 -4.20 11.47
N SER A 44 2.64 -3.78 12.73
CA SER A 44 2.87 -4.69 13.85
C SER A 44 1.75 -5.73 13.99
N GLN A 45 0.47 -5.33 13.88
CA GLN A 45 -0.64 -6.28 13.94
C GLN A 45 -0.63 -7.27 12.77
N TYR A 46 -0.36 -6.80 11.55
CA TYR A 46 -0.28 -7.69 10.40
C TYR A 46 0.90 -8.66 10.50
N LYS A 47 2.06 -8.21 10.99
CA LYS A 47 3.19 -9.09 11.28
C LYS A 47 2.87 -10.15 12.33
N GLU A 48 2.07 -9.82 13.34
CA GLU A 48 1.63 -10.79 14.35
C GLU A 48 0.65 -11.82 13.78
N VAL A 49 -0.31 -11.39 12.95
CA VAL A 49 -1.35 -12.27 12.39
C VAL A 49 -0.84 -13.13 11.25
N TYR A 50 -0.10 -12.55 10.30
CA TYR A 50 0.36 -13.24 9.09
C TYR A 50 1.80 -13.78 9.25
N GLY A 51 2.55 -13.33 10.25
CA GLY A 51 3.98 -13.61 10.39
C GLY A 51 4.82 -12.59 9.62
N GLU A 52 5.92 -12.12 10.21
CA GLU A 52 6.79 -11.09 9.61
C GLU A 52 7.34 -11.51 8.23
N GLU A 53 7.63 -12.78 8.02
CA GLU A 53 8.09 -13.35 6.74
C GLU A 53 7.03 -13.33 5.62
N ASN A 54 5.76 -13.09 5.97
CA ASN A 54 4.64 -13.03 5.03
C ASN A 54 4.11 -11.60 4.88
N ILE A 55 4.84 -10.59 5.37
CA ILE A 55 4.48 -9.19 5.26
C ILE A 55 5.54 -8.45 4.48
N GLU A 56 5.10 -7.71 3.46
CA GLU A 56 5.95 -6.82 2.67
C GLU A 56 5.38 -5.41 2.68
N VAL A 57 6.26 -4.41 2.80
CA VAL A 57 5.89 -3.00 2.77
C VAL A 57 6.46 -2.39 1.50
N GLU A 58 5.60 -1.71 0.75
CA GLU A 58 5.96 -1.04 -0.50
C GLU A 58 5.70 0.46 -0.36
N GLU A 59 6.76 1.26 -0.49
CA GLU A 59 6.62 2.71 -0.59
C GLU A 59 6.15 3.07 -2.00
N VAL A 60 5.05 3.80 -2.10
CA VAL A 60 4.51 4.21 -3.39
C VAL A 60 5.04 5.60 -3.70
N ASP A 61 5.80 5.72 -4.78
CA ASP A 61 6.37 7.01 -5.19
C ASP A 61 5.25 7.94 -5.67
N SER A 62 5.10 9.06 -4.97
CA SER A 62 4.05 10.06 -5.20
C SER A 62 4.26 10.91 -6.46
N CYS A 63 4.98 10.42 -7.48
CA CYS A 63 5.25 11.16 -8.72
C CYS A 63 3.94 11.66 -9.36
N GLY A 64 3.59 12.93 -9.11
CA GLY A 64 2.38 13.61 -9.63
C GLY A 64 1.32 13.98 -8.59
N LEU A 65 1.41 13.52 -7.34
CA LEU A 65 0.43 13.80 -6.29
C LEU A 65 0.82 15.02 -5.44
N VAL A 66 0.44 16.21 -5.89
CA VAL A 66 0.58 17.49 -5.16
C VAL A 66 -0.12 17.46 -3.78
N CYS A 67 -1.01 16.48 -3.55
CA CYS A 67 -1.82 16.35 -2.33
C CYS A 67 -1.06 15.75 -1.14
N PHE A 68 -0.12 14.81 -1.37
CA PHE A 68 0.72 14.24 -0.31
C PHE A 68 1.97 15.09 -0.03
N ASP A 69 2.39 15.89 -1.02
CA ASP A 69 3.50 16.84 -0.91
C ASP A 69 3.26 17.92 0.18
N LYS A 70 2.00 18.25 0.47
CA LYS A 70 1.65 19.22 1.54
C LYS A 70 1.87 18.71 2.97
N SER A 71 1.98 17.40 3.18
CA SER A 71 2.24 16.79 4.50
C SER A 71 3.60 16.10 4.58
N GLY A 72 4.24 15.79 3.45
CA GLY A 72 5.55 15.14 3.37
C GLY A 72 5.52 13.62 3.61
N ASP A 73 4.37 13.05 3.94
CA ASP A 73 4.19 11.61 4.14
C ASP A 73 3.97 10.90 2.79
N LYS A 74 4.85 9.96 2.45
CA LYS A 74 4.66 9.09 1.29
C LYS A 74 3.61 8.02 1.61
N PRO A 75 2.71 7.68 0.68
CA PRO A 75 1.78 6.59 0.87
C PRO A 75 2.51 5.24 0.89
N LEU A 76 2.14 4.39 1.85
CA LEU A 76 2.69 3.05 2.03
C LEU A 76 1.63 2.00 1.73
N ARG A 77 2.03 0.89 1.10
CA ARG A 77 1.21 -0.32 0.97
C ARG A 77 1.76 -1.41 1.88
N ILE A 78 0.86 -2.11 2.56
CA ILE A 78 1.18 -3.36 3.25
C ILE A 78 0.58 -4.50 2.45
N TRP A 79 1.44 -5.44 2.10
CA TRP A 79 1.16 -6.66 1.38
C TRP A 79 1.27 -7.84 2.33
N ALA A 80 0.26 -8.70 2.35
CA ALA A 80 0.29 -9.96 3.07
C ALA A 80 0.31 -11.13 2.09
N ARG A 81 1.20 -12.10 2.28
CA ARG A 81 1.27 -13.27 1.41
C ARG A 81 0.00 -14.10 1.54
N VAL A 82 -0.60 -14.45 0.41
CA VAL A 82 -1.76 -15.35 0.36
C VAL A 82 -1.23 -16.76 0.53
N ARG A 83 -1.58 -17.40 1.64
CA ARG A 83 -1.40 -18.84 1.83
C ARG A 83 -2.67 -19.50 1.30
N GLU A 84 -2.54 -20.34 0.28
CA GLU A 84 -3.63 -21.24 -0.11
C GLU A 84 -3.74 -22.30 1.00
N TYR A 85 -4.93 -22.38 1.62
CA TYR A 85 -5.27 -23.33 2.67
C TYR A 85 -5.72 -24.67 2.09
#